data_AF-M1BDQ5-F1
#
_entry.id   AF-M1BDQ5-F1
#
_cell.length_a   1.000
_cell.length_b   1.000
_cell.length_c   1.000
_cell.angle_alpha   90.00
_cell.angle_beta   90.00
_cell.angle_gamma   90.00
#
_symmetry.space_group_name_H-M   'P 1'
#
loop_
_entity.id
_entity.type
_entity.pdbx_description
1 polymer ?
#
loop_
_entity_poly.entity_id
_entity_poly.type
_entity_poly.pdbx_seq_one_letter_code
_entity_poly.pdbx_strand_id
1 'polypeptide(L)'
;MEMFWLIHMIIEAYLISSVLLFNSIYDIIISRQGFEKRVVSQDLQLWLSNAPATGDQFTLLARAGRQVQEIQLTTSLDQEGIKRALQRVLERVP
;
A
#
# COMPACT_ATOMS: atom_id res chain seq x y z
N MET A 1 -22.23 -11.72 7.07
CA MET A 1 -21.09 -11.00 7.69
C MET A 1 -19.85 -11.22 6.82
N GLU A 2 -19.97 -10.94 5.52
CA GLU A 2 -18.99 -11.31 4.47
C GLU A 2 -18.56 -10.11 3.61
N MET A 3 -19.22 -8.95 3.76
CA MET A 3 -18.98 -7.77 2.93
C MET A 3 -17.72 -6.98 3.33
N PHE A 4 -17.29 -7.10 4.60
CA PHE A 4 -16.11 -6.41 5.13
C PHE A 4 -14.79 -6.98 4.56
N TRP A 5 -14.78 -8.26 4.18
CA TRP A 5 -13.63 -8.92 3.56
C TRP A 5 -13.50 -8.61 2.07
N LEU A 6 -14.63 -8.41 1.38
CA LEU A 6 -14.63 -8.19 -0.08
C LEU A 6 -14.18 -6.76 -0.45
N ILE A 7 -14.59 -5.76 0.34
CA ILE A 7 -14.22 -4.35 0.09
C ILE A 7 -12.74 -4.10 0.44
N HIS A 8 -12.23 -4.74 1.49
CA HIS A 8 -10.81 -4.70 1.85
C HIS A 8 -9.93 -5.29 0.73
N MET A 9 -10.34 -6.45 0.21
CA MET A 9 -9.63 -7.15 -0.88
C MET A 9 -9.67 -6.39 -2.21
N ILE A 10 -10.76 -5.65 -2.50
CA ILE A 10 -10.87 -4.82 -3.72
C ILE A 10 -9.99 -3.57 -3.62
N ILE A 11 -9.93 -2.92 -2.45
CA ILE A 11 -9.02 -1.78 -2.24
C ILE A 11 -7.55 -2.23 -2.36
N GLU A 12 -7.20 -3.37 -1.78
CA GLU A 12 -5.86 -3.95 -1.89
C GLU A 12 -5.50 -4.25 -3.34
N ALA A 13 -6.37 -4.95 -4.08
CA ALA A 13 -6.14 -5.28 -5.49
C ALA A 13 -6.10 -4.04 -6.40
N TYR A 14 -6.96 -3.04 -6.17
CA TYR A 14 -7.07 -1.86 -7.04
C TYR A 14 -5.94 -0.86 -6.81
N LEU A 15 -5.50 -0.70 -5.56
CA LEU A 15 -4.39 0.17 -5.20
C LEU A 15 -3.06 -0.41 -5.67
N ILE A 16 -2.86 -1.72 -5.51
CA ILE A 16 -1.72 -2.47 -6.04
C ILE A 16 -1.67 -2.38 -7.57
N SER A 17 -2.80 -2.61 -8.25
CA SER A 17 -2.90 -2.46 -9.71
C SER A 17 -2.66 -1.02 -10.18
N SER A 18 -3.08 -0.01 -9.41
CA SER A 18 -2.88 1.41 -9.74
C SER A 18 -1.45 1.87 -9.54
N VAL A 19 -0.77 1.33 -8.53
CA VAL A 19 0.67 1.54 -8.29
C VAL A 19 1.50 0.86 -9.40
N LEU A 20 1.14 -0.38 -9.78
CA LEU A 20 1.76 -1.13 -10.90
C LEU A 20 1.67 -0.42 -12.26
N LEU A 21 0.62 0.37 -12.51
CA LEU A 21 0.42 1.11 -13.77
C LEU A 21 1.55 2.13 -14.07
N PHE A 22 2.42 2.44 -13.11
CA PHE A 22 3.57 3.34 -13.34
C PHE A 22 4.73 2.72 -14.16
N ASN A 23 4.57 1.53 -14.74
CA ASN A 23 5.51 0.87 -15.68
C ASN A 23 6.95 0.64 -15.17
N SER A 24 7.25 1.00 -13.92
CA SER A 24 8.58 0.88 -13.30
C SER A 24 8.58 -0.02 -12.06
N ILE A 25 7.40 -0.51 -11.67
CA ILE A 25 7.24 -1.49 -10.59
C ILE A 25 7.14 -2.86 -11.23
N TYR A 26 8.11 -3.70 -10.91
CA TYR A 26 8.31 -5.00 -11.53
C TYR A 26 7.55 -6.09 -10.79
N ASP A 27 7.40 -5.95 -9.47
CA ASP A 27 6.78 -6.98 -8.64
C ASP A 27 6.13 -6.38 -7.38
N ILE A 28 5.04 -7.03 -6.93
CA ILE A 28 4.37 -6.69 -5.67
C ILE A 28 4.05 -7.96 -4.90
N ILE A 29 4.51 -7.99 -3.64
CA ILE A 29 4.26 -9.09 -2.71
C ILE A 29 3.44 -8.57 -1.54
N ILE A 30 2.24 -9.11 -1.37
CA ILE A 30 1.42 -8.87 -0.19
C ILE A 30 1.94 -9.79 0.92
N SER A 31 2.44 -9.20 2.01
CA SER A 31 3.07 -9.95 3.09
C SER A 31 2.22 -9.90 4.35
N ARG A 32 2.77 -9.40 5.45
CA ARG A 32 2.19 -9.50 6.79
C ARG A 32 0.92 -8.69 6.94
N GLN A 33 -0.09 -9.32 7.55
CA GLN A 33 -1.27 -8.63 8.06
C GLN A 33 -1.15 -8.34 9.54
N GLY A 34 -1.54 -7.13 9.91
CA GLY A 34 -1.59 -6.63 11.27
C GLY A 34 -2.99 -6.13 11.63
N PHE A 35 -3.28 -6.11 12.93
CA PHE A 35 -4.50 -5.53 13.46
C PHE A 35 -4.18 -4.55 14.59
N GLU A 36 -4.58 -3.30 14.40
CA GLU A 36 -4.29 -2.23 15.34
C GLU A 36 -5.32 -2.24 16.48
N LYS A 37 -4.84 -2.23 17.73
CA LYS A 37 -5.69 -2.36 18.92
C LYS A 37 -6.63 -1.17 19.13
N ARG A 38 -6.26 0.02 18.64
CA ARG A 38 -7.04 1.26 18.77
C ARG A 38 -7.22 1.88 17.38
N VAL A 39 -8.44 2.33 17.07
CA VAL A 39 -8.72 3.03 15.82
C VAL A 39 -8.50 4.52 16.04
N VAL A 40 -7.75 5.15 15.14
CA VAL A 40 -7.49 6.61 15.16
C VAL A 40 -8.03 7.30 13.91
N SER A 41 -8.29 6.58 12.82
CA SER A 41 -9.08 7.05 11.66
C SER A 41 -9.62 5.82 10.90
N GLN A 42 -10.75 6.01 10.21
CA GLN A 42 -11.37 5.00 9.33
C GLN A 42 -10.91 5.12 7.88
N ASP A 43 -10.22 6.20 7.53
CA ASP A 43 -9.77 6.48 6.17
C ASP A 43 -8.72 5.47 5.71
N LEU A 44 -8.70 5.23 4.40
CA LEU A 44 -7.59 4.50 3.79
C LEU A 44 -6.33 5.35 3.89
N GLN A 45 -5.31 4.80 4.53
CA GLN A 45 -4.00 5.43 4.66
C GLN A 45 -2.95 4.53 4.01
N LEU A 46 -1.99 5.15 3.34
CA LEU A 46 -0.91 4.44 2.67
C LEU A 46 0.38 5.24 2.80
N TRP A 47 1.45 4.58 3.26
CA TRP A 47 2.74 5.24 3.44
C TRP A 47 3.92 4.30 3.22
N LEU A 48 5.09 4.89 2.96
CA LEU A 48 6.35 4.18 2.90
C LEU A 48 6.82 3.82 4.31
N SER A 49 7.30 2.60 4.51
CA SER A 49 8.00 2.22 5.74
C SER A 49 9.22 3.11 5.96
N ASN A 50 9.53 3.39 7.22
CA ASN A 50 10.76 4.08 7.61
C ASN A 50 12.01 3.19 7.50
N ALA A 51 11.82 1.89 7.26
CA ALA A 51 12.94 0.99 6.98
C ALA A 51 13.63 1.40 5.67
N PRO A 52 14.98 1.38 5.63
CA PRO A 52 15.70 1.64 4.40
C PRO A 52 15.33 0.60 3.33
N ALA A 53 15.33 1.03 2.07
CA ALA A 53 15.16 0.13 0.95
C ALA A 53 16.29 -0.91 0.93
N THR A 54 15.95 -2.15 0.57
CA THR A 54 16.95 -3.21 0.39
C THR A 54 17.10 -3.46 -1.11
N GLY A 55 18.08 -2.81 -1.72
CA GLY A 55 18.19 -2.75 -3.18
C GLY A 55 16.97 -2.06 -3.79
N ASP A 56 16.32 -2.74 -4.74
CA ASP A 56 15.12 -2.26 -5.45
C ASP A 56 13.82 -2.53 -4.67
N GLN A 57 13.92 -3.07 -3.45
CA GLN A 57 12.77 -3.41 -2.62
C GLN A 57 12.43 -2.33 -1.59
N PHE A 58 11.17 -1.94 -1.61
CA PHE A 58 10.57 -1.01 -0.66
C PHE A 58 9.40 -1.67 0.04
N THR A 59 9.14 -1.27 1.29
CA THR A 59 7.97 -1.72 2.04
C THR A 59 6.98 -0.57 2.14
N LEU A 60 5.74 -0.81 1.70
CA LEU A 60 4.59 0.05 1.96
C LEU A 60 3.72 -0.54 3.07
N LEU A 61 3.02 0.34 3.75
CA LEU A 61 2.01 0.01 4.75
C LEU A 61 0.69 0.62 4.31
N ALA A 62 -0.31 -0.23 4.09
CA ALA A 62 -1.68 0.17 3.83
C ALA A 62 -2.52 -0.06 5.09
N ARG A 63 -3.39 0.88 5.43
CA ARG A 63 -4.29 0.77 6.58
C ARG A 63 -5.70 1.18 6.18
N ALA A 64 -6.66 0.36 6.58
CA ALA A 64 -8.07 0.69 6.54
C ALA A 64 -8.70 0.39 7.92
N GLY A 65 -9.06 1.45 8.66
CA GLY A 65 -9.56 1.32 10.03
C GLY A 65 -8.55 0.68 10.98
N ARG A 66 -8.77 -0.60 11.33
CA ARG A 66 -7.92 -1.38 12.24
C ARG A 66 -7.03 -2.39 11.52
N GLN A 67 -7.27 -2.65 10.24
CA GLN A 67 -6.43 -3.55 9.47
C GLN A 67 -5.22 -2.80 8.93
N VAL A 68 -4.06 -3.44 8.99
CA VAL A 68 -2.81 -2.97 8.41
C VAL A 68 -2.25 -4.08 7.55
N GLN A 69 -1.82 -3.75 6.34
CA GLN A 69 -1.21 -4.68 5.40
C GLN A 69 0.18 -4.16 5.01
N GLU A 70 1.18 -5.02 5.16
CA GLU A 70 2.51 -4.82 4.60
C GLU A 70 2.52 -5.26 3.13
N ILE A 71 3.09 -4.41 2.28
CA ILE A 71 3.22 -4.64 0.84
C ILE A 71 4.69 -4.41 0.48
N GLN A 72 5.35 -5.42 -0.04
CA GLN A 72 6.69 -5.27 -0.60
C GLN A 72 6.59 -4.95 -2.08
N LEU A 73 7.29 -3.90 -2.50
CA LEU A 73 7.38 -3.44 -3.88
C LEU A 73 8.80 -3.66 -4.38
N THR A 74 8.95 -4.22 -5.58
CA THR A 74 10.21 -4.22 -6.33
C THR A 74 10.10 -3.25 -7.49
N THR A 75 10.97 -2.24 -7.56
CA THR A 75 10.85 -1.12 -8.51
C THR A 75 12.20 -0.49 -8.83
N SER A 76 12.34 0.08 -10.03
CA SER A 76 13.50 0.92 -10.39
C SER A 76 13.37 2.37 -9.94
N LEU A 77 12.22 2.75 -9.36
CA LEU A 77 12.00 4.07 -8.82
C LEU A 77 12.81 4.25 -7.53
N ASP A 78 13.45 5.41 -7.40
CA ASP A 78 14.00 5.86 -6.14
C ASP A 78 12.88 6.25 -5.14
N GLN A 79 13.27 6.53 -3.91
CA GLN A 79 12.35 6.84 -2.82
C GLN A 79 11.46 8.07 -3.11
N GLU A 80 11.95 9.09 -3.81
CA GLU A 80 11.14 10.25 -4.21
C GLU A 80 10.15 9.87 -5.31
N GLY A 81 10.58 9.06 -6.28
CA GLY A 81 9.73 8.47 -7.31
C GLY A 81 8.52 7.73 -6.70
N ILE A 82 8.78 6.90 -5.68
CA ILE A 82 7.73 6.17 -4.97
C ILE A 82 6.81 7.11 -4.17
N LYS A 83 7.36 8.11 -3.48
CA LYS A 83 6.54 9.10 -2.75
C LYS A 83 5.58 9.85 -3.69
N ARG A 84 6.05 10.25 -4.87
CA ARG A 84 5.20 10.91 -5.88
C ARG A 84 4.13 9.97 -6.44
N ALA A 85 4.49 8.71 -6.71
CA ALA A 85 3.53 7.70 -7.16
C ALA A 85 2.43 7.48 -6.10
N LEU A 86 2.84 7.36 -4.84
CA LEU A 86 1.95 7.20 -3.70
C LEU A 86 0.97 8.39 -3.54
N GLN A 87 1.47 9.62 -3.60
CA GLN A 87 0.62 10.82 -3.52
C GLN A 87 -0.48 10.81 -4.59
N ARG A 88 -0.13 10.50 -5.84
CA ARG A 88 -1.10 10.42 -6.94
C ARG A 88 -2.16 9.34 -6.77
N VAL A 89 -1.81 8.24 -6.12
CA VAL A 89 -2.77 7.17 -5.81
C VAL A 89 -3.76 7.65 -4.75
N LEU A 90 -3.27 8.31 -3.69
CA LEU A 90 -4.12 8.87 -2.65
C LEU A 90 -5.06 9.97 -3.17
N GLU A 91 -4.63 10.79 -4.13
CA GLU A 91 -5.47 11.80 -4.79
C GLU A 91 -6.63 11.20 -5.61
N ARG A 92 -6.56 9.91 -5.96
CA ARG A 92 -7.56 9.20 -6.77
C ARG A 92 -8.50 8.34 -5.95
N VAL A 93 -8.25 8.18 -4.66
CA VAL A 93 -9.17 7.49 -3.75
C VAL A 93 -10.29 8.47 -3.41
N PRO A 94 -11.55 8.16 -3.76
CA PRO A 94 -12.70 9.05 -3.56
C PRO A 94 -13.10 9.21 -2.08
#